data_AF-W1PVA5-F1
#
_entry.id   AF-W1PVA5-F1
#
_cell.length_a   1.000
_cell.length_b   1.000
_cell.length_c   1.000
_cell.angle_alpha   90.00
_cell.angle_beta   90.00
_cell.angle_gamma   90.00
#
_symmetry.space_group_name_H-M   'P 1'
#
loop_
_entity.id
_entity.type
_entity.pdbx_description
1 polymer ?
#
loop_
_entity_poly.entity_id
_entity_poly.type
_entity_poly.pdbx_seq_one_letter_code
_entity_poly.pdbx_strand_id
1 'polypeptide(L)'
;MAYQKGVLGISLITNWMIPSTSSKSNDDAAQRAIDFMFGWFWDPIALGDYPLSMRALVGERLPKFTKEQSIMLKGSYDFLGLNYYTTNYVHNAPSKSNIVSYKTDSQANQTAVKNGKLIGPQVKSIIIQPFHSSLL
;
A
#
# COMPACT_ATOMS: atom_id res chain seq x y z
N MET A 1 20.27 34.93 -9.64
CA MET A 1 19.17 33.94 -9.58
C MET A 1 19.34 33.14 -8.28
N ALA A 2 18.34 33.15 -7.39
CA ALA A 2 18.37 32.31 -6.20
C ALA A 2 17.91 30.89 -6.57
N TYR A 3 18.62 29.86 -6.09
CA TYR A 3 18.32 28.45 -6.36
C TYR A 3 17.84 27.79 -5.06
N GLN A 4 16.60 27.27 -5.06
CA GLN A 4 15.90 26.81 -3.86
C GLN A 4 16.55 25.59 -3.18
N LYS A 5 17.26 24.71 -3.94
CA LYS A 5 17.92 23.47 -3.47
C LYS A 5 17.03 22.52 -2.66
N GLY A 6 15.71 22.64 -2.77
CA GLY A 6 14.75 21.77 -2.09
C GLY A 6 14.68 20.39 -2.75
N VAL A 7 14.18 19.42 -1.98
CA VAL A 7 13.82 18.08 -2.46
C VAL A 7 12.34 17.83 -2.17
N LEU A 8 11.67 17.12 -3.05
CA LEU A 8 10.25 16.78 -2.97
C LEU A 8 10.07 15.27 -3.03
N GLY A 9 9.28 14.73 -2.12
CA GLY A 9 9.00 13.29 -2.04
C GLY A 9 7.55 13.00 -1.70
N ILE A 10 7.24 11.72 -1.57
CA ILE A 10 5.93 11.23 -1.16
C ILE A 10 6.05 10.40 0.10
N SER A 11 5.05 10.47 0.97
CA SER A 11 4.91 9.56 2.12
C SER A 11 3.73 8.63 1.90
N LEU A 12 3.98 7.32 1.91
CA LEU A 12 2.96 6.29 1.68
C LEU A 12 2.75 5.43 2.92
N ILE A 13 1.48 5.16 3.25
CA ILE A 13 1.16 4.12 4.22
C ILE A 13 1.42 2.75 3.57
N THR A 14 2.13 1.89 4.29
CA THR A 14 2.36 0.51 3.85
C THR A 14 2.41 -0.41 5.04
N ASN A 15 1.79 -1.59 4.89
CA ASN A 15 1.93 -2.70 5.80
C ASN A 15 2.66 -3.82 5.07
N TRP A 16 3.39 -4.64 5.81
CA TRP A 16 3.91 -5.87 5.23
C TRP A 16 2.82 -6.93 5.13
N MET A 17 2.90 -7.79 4.12
CA MET A 17 1.92 -8.83 3.84
C MET A 17 2.59 -10.19 3.91
N ILE A 18 2.19 -11.01 4.88
CA ILE A 18 2.68 -12.38 5.05
C ILE A 18 1.64 -13.37 4.51
N PRO A 19 2.00 -14.26 3.57
CA PRO A 19 1.13 -15.34 3.15
C PRO A 19 0.69 -16.18 4.34
N SER A 20 -0.61 -16.41 4.46
CA SER A 20 -1.18 -17.18 5.56
C SER A 20 -0.74 -18.64 5.60
N THR A 21 -0.51 -19.24 4.44
CA THR A 21 0.10 -20.56 4.26
C THR A 21 1.14 -20.51 3.14
N SER A 22 2.02 -21.50 3.08
CA SER A 22 3.02 -21.67 2.01
C SER A 22 2.37 -22.22 0.74
N SER A 23 1.42 -21.49 0.16
CA SER A 23 0.80 -21.83 -1.12
C SER A 23 0.96 -20.68 -2.10
N LYS A 24 1.22 -21.01 -3.37
CA LYS A 24 1.38 -20.03 -4.45
C LYS A 24 0.22 -19.04 -4.53
N SER A 25 -1.01 -19.51 -4.29
CA SER A 25 -2.21 -18.67 -4.26
C SER A 25 -2.17 -17.60 -3.17
N ASN A 26 -1.64 -17.92 -1.99
CA ASN A 26 -1.51 -16.97 -0.88
C ASN A 26 -0.31 -16.06 -1.05
N ASP A 27 0.77 -16.54 -1.68
CA ASP A 27 1.91 -15.71 -2.08
C ASP A 27 1.46 -14.63 -3.09
N ASP A 28 0.69 -15.04 -4.11
CA ASP A 28 0.12 -14.12 -5.09
C ASP A 28 -0.86 -13.15 -4.44
N ALA A 29 -1.68 -13.62 -3.49
CA ALA A 29 -2.59 -12.75 -2.76
C ALA A 29 -1.84 -11.72 -1.89
N ALA A 30 -0.72 -12.11 -1.26
CA ALA A 30 0.12 -11.19 -0.51
C ALA A 30 0.72 -10.12 -1.42
N GLN A 31 1.22 -10.49 -2.60
CA GLN A 31 1.70 -9.52 -3.58
C GLN A 31 0.59 -8.57 -4.04
N ARG A 32 -0.61 -9.08 -4.36
CA ARG A 32 -1.75 -8.23 -4.72
C ARG A 32 -2.14 -7.29 -3.59
N ALA A 33 -2.07 -7.71 -2.34
CA ALA A 33 -2.33 -6.84 -1.20
C ALA A 33 -1.29 -5.70 -1.09
N ILE A 34 -0.02 -5.97 -1.39
CA ILE A 34 1.03 -4.93 -1.48
C ILE A 34 0.74 -3.99 -2.65
N ASP A 35 0.42 -4.52 -3.83
CA ASP A 35 0.13 -3.73 -5.03
C ASP A 35 -1.05 -2.79 -4.79
N PHE A 36 -2.14 -3.25 -4.17
CA PHE A 36 -3.33 -2.44 -3.89
C PHE A 36 -3.19 -1.47 -2.70
N MET A 37 -2.10 -1.53 -1.94
CA MET A 37 -1.83 -0.61 -0.82
C MET A 37 -0.70 0.37 -1.16
N PHE A 38 0.47 -0.17 -1.49
CA PHE A 38 1.67 0.60 -1.78
C PHE A 38 1.86 0.82 -3.28
N GLY A 39 1.77 -0.26 -4.07
CA GLY A 39 2.03 -0.23 -5.52
C GLY A 39 1.09 0.72 -6.29
N TRP A 40 -0.15 0.90 -5.83
CA TRP A 40 -1.12 1.80 -6.44
C TRP A 40 -0.52 3.19 -6.64
N PHE A 41 0.16 3.73 -5.64
CA PHE A 41 0.75 5.07 -5.73
C PHE A 41 2.22 5.04 -6.12
N TRP A 42 2.95 4.01 -5.70
CA TRP A 42 4.38 3.92 -5.95
C TRP A 42 4.71 3.58 -7.41
N ASP A 43 4.05 2.59 -8.01
CA ASP A 43 4.38 2.16 -9.37
C ASP A 43 4.16 3.27 -10.41
N PRO A 44 3.09 4.10 -10.35
CA PRO A 44 2.95 5.22 -11.26
C PRO A 44 4.13 6.20 -11.22
N ILE A 45 4.63 6.55 -10.03
CA ILE A 45 5.73 7.50 -9.90
C ILE A 45 7.11 6.86 -10.07
N ALA A 46 7.24 5.55 -9.87
CA ALA A 46 8.51 4.84 -10.04
C ALA A 46 8.69 4.29 -11.46
N LEU A 47 7.61 3.79 -12.06
CA LEU A 47 7.60 3.01 -13.29
C LEU A 47 6.78 3.68 -14.42
N GLY A 48 5.88 4.60 -14.09
CA GLY A 48 5.05 5.32 -15.05
C GLY A 48 3.69 4.69 -15.34
N ASP A 49 3.28 3.63 -14.64
CA ASP A 49 1.97 2.99 -14.79
C ASP A 49 1.56 2.27 -13.49
N TYR A 50 0.29 1.90 -13.37
CA TYR A 50 -0.20 1.12 -12.24
C TYR A 50 0.33 -0.32 -12.23
N PRO A 51 0.33 -1.00 -11.06
CA PRO A 51 0.70 -2.41 -10.97
C PRO A 51 -0.12 -3.29 -11.94
N LEU A 52 0.51 -4.31 -12.52
CA LEU A 52 -0.14 -5.22 -13.47
C LEU A 52 -1.35 -5.94 -12.84
N SER A 53 -1.25 -6.32 -11.57
CA SER A 53 -2.34 -6.97 -10.83
C SER A 53 -3.57 -6.06 -10.71
N MET A 54 -3.36 -4.77 -10.41
CA MET A 54 -4.42 -3.77 -10.34
C MET A 54 -5.08 -3.57 -11.70
N ARG A 55 -4.29 -3.41 -12.75
CA ARG A 55 -4.81 -3.28 -14.12
C ARG A 55 -5.67 -4.48 -14.53
N ALA A 56 -5.22 -5.70 -14.20
CA ALA A 56 -5.94 -6.92 -14.52
C ALA A 56 -7.25 -7.07 -13.73
N LEU A 57 -7.27 -6.71 -12.45
CA LEU A 57 -8.42 -6.93 -11.56
C LEU A 57 -9.44 -5.79 -11.58
N VAL A 58 -8.98 -4.55 -11.71
CA VAL A 58 -9.84 -3.36 -11.72
C VAL A 58 -10.38 -3.09 -13.14
N GLY A 59 -9.57 -3.40 -14.17
CA GLY A 59 -9.95 -3.26 -15.57
C GLY A 59 -10.26 -1.81 -15.95
N GLU A 60 -11.32 -1.61 -16.73
CA GLU A 60 -11.70 -0.29 -17.28
C GLU A 60 -12.11 0.76 -16.23
N ARG A 61 -12.33 0.35 -14.97
CA ARG A 61 -12.55 1.31 -13.87
C ARG A 61 -11.26 2.03 -13.46
N LEU A 62 -10.09 1.47 -13.79
CA LEU A 62 -8.81 2.09 -13.52
C LEU A 62 -8.46 3.04 -14.67
N PRO A 63 -8.29 4.35 -14.40
CA PRO A 63 -7.89 5.29 -15.42
C PRO A 63 -6.57 4.87 -16.07
N LYS A 64 -6.41 5.18 -17.35
CA LYS A 64 -5.18 4.92 -18.10
C LYS A 64 -4.40 6.22 -18.19
N PHE A 65 -3.12 6.19 -17.83
CA PHE A 65 -2.24 7.32 -18.07
C PHE A 65 -1.99 7.47 -19.58
N THR A 66 -2.00 8.72 -20.08
CA THR A 66 -1.44 8.98 -21.40
C THR A 66 0.07 8.78 -21.37
N LYS A 67 0.69 8.70 -22.55
CA LYS A 67 2.14 8.59 -22.65
C LYS A 67 2.86 9.77 -21.98
N GLU A 68 2.32 10.97 -22.14
CA GLU A 68 2.85 12.20 -21.56
C GLU A 68 2.76 12.18 -20.03
N GLN A 69 1.61 11.73 -19.49
CA GLN A 69 1.42 11.58 -18.04
C GLN A 69 2.35 10.51 -17.45
N SER A 70 2.50 9.37 -18.13
CA SER A 70 3.40 8.29 -17.72
C SER A 70 4.86 8.77 -17.62
N ILE A 71 5.32 9.52 -18.63
CA ILE A 71 6.66 10.12 -18.63
C ILE A 71 6.81 11.16 -17.52
N MET A 72 5.77 11.98 -17.29
CA MET A 72 5.79 13.01 -16.25
C MET A 72 5.86 12.42 -14.84
N LEU A 73 5.18 11.31 -14.58
CA LEU A 73 5.16 10.66 -13.27
C LEU A 73 6.45 9.87 -12.99
N LYS A 74 6.99 9.19 -14.00
CA LYS A 74 8.15 8.32 -13.82
C LYS A 74 9.37 9.09 -13.32
N GLY A 75 9.82 8.77 -12.10
CA GLY A 75 10.93 9.43 -11.41
C GLY A 75 10.55 10.77 -10.77
N SER A 76 9.26 11.09 -10.59
CA SER A 76 8.79 12.36 -10.04
C SER A 76 8.93 12.47 -8.50
N TYR A 77 10.03 11.97 -7.94
CA TYR A 77 10.31 11.97 -6.50
C TYR A 77 11.82 12.02 -6.25
N ASP A 78 12.22 12.72 -5.19
CA ASP A 78 13.58 12.74 -4.68
C ASP A 78 13.78 11.76 -3.51
N PHE A 79 12.70 11.48 -2.76
CA PHE A 79 12.71 10.53 -1.65
C PHE A 79 11.34 9.85 -1.45
N LEU A 80 11.36 8.70 -0.78
CA LEU A 80 10.17 7.95 -0.36
C LEU A 80 10.12 7.86 1.17
N GLY A 81 9.04 8.35 1.76
CA GLY A 81 8.70 8.11 3.17
C GLY A 81 7.73 6.93 3.31
N LEU A 82 7.93 6.10 4.33
CA LEU A 82 7.05 4.98 4.64
C LEU A 82 6.41 5.14 6.02
N ASN A 83 5.08 5.24 6.03
CA ASN A 83 4.28 5.19 7.25
C ASN A 83 3.94 3.72 7.55
N TYR A 84 4.81 3.06 8.30
CA TYR A 84 4.70 1.63 8.62
C TYR A 84 4.27 1.42 10.07
N TYR A 85 3.23 0.62 10.28
CA TYR A 85 2.68 0.36 11.62
C TYR A 85 2.59 -1.13 11.96
N THR A 86 2.26 -1.97 10.99
CA THR A 86 1.99 -3.39 11.26
C THR A 86 2.20 -4.26 10.02
N THR A 87 2.03 -5.55 10.22
CA THR A 87 2.01 -6.59 9.20
C THR A 87 0.65 -7.27 9.24
N ASN A 88 0.17 -7.77 8.11
CA ASN A 88 -1.04 -8.60 8.05
C ASN A 88 -0.72 -9.97 7.46
N TYR A 89 -1.44 -11.00 7.93
CA TYR A 89 -1.54 -12.25 7.20
C TYR A 89 -2.53 -12.10 6.06
N VAL A 90 -2.24 -12.73 4.92
CA VAL A 90 -3.05 -12.64 3.72
C VAL A 90 -3.51 -14.02 3.25
N HIS A 91 -4.79 -14.12 2.94
CA HIS A 91 -5.41 -15.28 2.34
C HIS A 91 -5.95 -14.91 0.96
N ASN A 92 -5.75 -15.81 -0.01
CA ASN A 92 -6.36 -15.70 -1.32
C ASN A 92 -7.88 -15.73 -1.19
N ALA A 93 -8.55 -14.71 -1.72
CA ALA A 93 -9.99 -14.54 -1.63
C ALA A 93 -10.54 -14.26 -3.03
N PRO A 94 -10.63 -15.27 -3.91
CA PRO A 94 -11.16 -15.10 -5.25
C PRO A 94 -12.58 -14.54 -5.16
N SER A 95 -12.81 -13.36 -5.73
CA SER A 95 -14.09 -12.68 -5.60
C SER A 95 -15.16 -13.40 -6.41
N LYS A 96 -16.25 -13.77 -5.75
CA LYS A 96 -17.52 -14.14 -6.40
C LYS A 96 -18.54 -13.00 -6.38
N SER A 97 -18.17 -11.84 -5.85
CA SER A 97 -19.07 -10.71 -5.64
C SER A 97 -19.06 -9.79 -6.84
N ASN A 98 -20.24 -9.47 -7.36
CA ASN A 98 -20.43 -8.44 -8.38
C ASN A 98 -20.36 -7.01 -7.79
N ILE A 99 -20.16 -6.88 -6.47
CA ILE A 99 -20.06 -5.59 -5.80
C ILE A 99 -18.63 -5.07 -5.95
N VAL A 100 -18.48 -4.00 -6.71
CA VAL A 100 -17.23 -3.26 -6.86
C VAL A 100 -16.85 -2.63 -5.52
N SER A 101 -15.63 -2.88 -5.04
CA SER A 101 -15.16 -2.31 -3.79
C SER A 101 -13.66 -2.32 -3.68
N TYR A 102 -13.11 -1.20 -3.21
CA TYR A 102 -11.70 -1.08 -2.81
C TYR A 102 -11.23 -2.26 -1.95
N LYS A 103 -12.07 -2.76 -1.04
CA LYS A 103 -11.70 -3.81 -0.08
C LYS A 103 -11.57 -5.19 -0.71
N THR A 104 -12.27 -5.45 -1.82
CA THR A 104 -12.37 -6.79 -2.42
C THR A 104 -11.71 -6.88 -3.79
N ASP A 105 -11.43 -5.75 -4.44
CA ASP A 105 -10.84 -5.69 -5.77
C ASP A 105 -9.47 -6.39 -5.84
N SER A 106 -8.70 -6.38 -4.75
CA SER A 106 -7.41 -7.09 -4.66
C SER A 106 -7.54 -8.62 -4.61
N GLN A 107 -8.74 -9.14 -4.36
CA GLN A 107 -9.02 -10.55 -4.13
C GLN A 107 -8.10 -11.16 -3.05
N ALA A 108 -7.81 -10.39 -2.00
CA ALA A 108 -6.90 -10.74 -0.93
C ALA A 108 -7.47 -10.30 0.42
N ASN A 109 -7.81 -11.27 1.27
CA ASN A 109 -8.30 -10.99 2.62
C ASN A 109 -7.12 -10.83 3.57
N GLN A 110 -7.13 -9.74 4.34
CA GLN A 110 -6.09 -9.42 5.31
C GLN A 110 -6.60 -9.64 6.73
N THR A 111 -5.74 -10.16 7.60
CA THR A 111 -6.03 -10.32 9.04
C THR A 111 -4.78 -10.13 9.87
N ALA A 112 -4.93 -9.50 11.04
CA ALA A 112 -3.89 -9.44 12.05
C ALA A 112 -3.80 -10.73 12.87
N VAL A 113 -4.74 -11.69 12.72
CA VAL A 113 -4.83 -12.89 13.56
C VAL A 113 -4.56 -14.15 12.74
N LYS A 114 -3.71 -15.04 13.26
CA LYS A 114 -3.49 -16.39 12.75
C LYS A 114 -3.59 -17.40 13.90
N ASN A 115 -4.43 -18.42 13.76
CA ASN A 115 -4.67 -19.45 14.79
C ASN A 115 -5.03 -18.86 16.17
N GLY A 116 -5.87 -17.82 16.18
CA GLY A 116 -6.28 -17.13 17.42
C GLY A 116 -5.22 -16.21 18.04
N LYS A 117 -4.02 -16.11 17.44
CA LYS A 117 -2.93 -15.25 17.92
C LYS A 117 -2.75 -14.03 17.02
N LEU A 118 -2.66 -12.86 17.61
CA LEU A 118 -2.36 -11.60 16.91
C LEU A 118 -0.92 -11.57 16.38
N ILE A 119 -0.74 -10.83 15.30
CA ILE A 119 0.56 -10.48 14.74
C ILE A 119 1.17 -9.39 15.61
N GLY A 120 2.19 -9.79 16.35
CA GLY A 120 2.81 -8.93 17.36
C GLY A 120 1.93 -8.67 18.59
N PRO A 121 2.49 -7.99 19.60
CA PRO A 121 1.77 -7.58 20.80
C PRO A 121 0.77 -6.45 20.50
N GLN A 122 -0.36 -6.41 21.22
CA GLN A 122 -1.23 -5.26 21.19
C GLN A 122 -0.59 -4.10 21.94
N VAL A 123 -0.28 -3.02 21.23
CA VAL A 123 0.02 -1.75 21.88
C VAL A 123 -1.31 -1.08 22.22
N LYS A 124 -1.58 -0.83 23.50
CA LYS A 124 -2.59 0.15 23.89
C LYS A 124 -2.05 1.48 23.39
N SER A 125 -2.80 2.17 22.52
CA SER A 125 -2.42 3.43 21.89
C SER A 125 -1.61 4.31 22.85
N ILE A 126 -0.40 4.70 22.45
CA ILE A 126 0.27 5.85 23.03
C ILE A 126 -0.69 7.03 22.76
N ILE A 127 -1.34 7.52 23.82
CA ILE A 127 -1.88 8.86 23.82
C ILE A 127 -0.67 9.74 23.47
N ILE A 128 -0.72 10.42 22.32
CA ILE A 128 0.17 11.55 22.08
C ILE A 128 -0.23 12.56 23.16
N GLN A 129 0.45 12.53 24.31
CA GLN A 129 0.35 13.61 25.25
C GLN A 129 0.93 14.83 24.52
N PRO A 130 0.15 15.90 24.30
CA PRO A 130 0.73 17.12 23.80
C PRO A 130 1.81 17.52 24.81
N PHE A 131 3.04 17.69 24.34
CA PHE A 131 4.10 18.31 25.12
C PHE A 131 3.55 19.65 25.65
N HIS A 132 3.18 19.67 26.92
CA HIS A 132 3.10 20.94 27.64
C HIS A 132 4.55 21.34 27.87
N SER A 133 5.02 22.30 27.08
CA SER A 133 6.17 23.10 27.45
C SER A 133 5.81 23.89 28.70
N SER A 134 6.17 23.37 29.87
CA SER A 134 6.37 24.21 31.04
C SER A 134 7.82 24.67 31.04
N LEU A 135 8.02 25.92 30.63
CA LEU A 135 9.15 26.74 31.01
C LEU A 135 9.35 26.68 32.53
N LEU A 136 10.50 26.16 32.96
CA LEU A 136 11.30 26.64 34.10
C LEU A 136 12.77 26.25 33.82
#